data_AF-A0A7K6F0C8-F1
#
_entry.id   AF-A0A7K6F0C8-F1
#
_cell.length_a   1.000
_cell.length_b   1.000
_cell.length_c   1.000
_cell.angle_alpha   90.00
_cell.angle_beta   90.00
_cell.angle_gamma   90.00
#
_symmetry.space_group_name_H-M   'P 1'
#
loop_
_entity.id
_entity.type
_entity.pdbx_description
1 polymer ?
#
loop_
_entity_poly.entity_id
_entity_poly.type
_entity_poly.pdbx_seq_one_letter_code
_entity_poly.pdbx_strand_id
1 'polypeptide(L)' 'ILTARLTRACPINPRQRGFIRASGCSENLKLLQLVVKHAKAGHRNLGVVFVDIAKAFDTICH' A
#
# COMPACT_ATOMS: atom_id res chain seq x y z
N ILE A 1 -22.77 6.38 5.14
CA ILE A 1 -23.44 5.09 5.46
C ILE A 1 -23.07 4.00 4.45
N LEU A 2 -23.13 4.25 3.12
CA LEU A 2 -22.81 3.24 2.09
C LEU A 2 -21.37 2.71 2.16
N THR A 3 -20.36 3.60 2.25
CA THR A 3 -18.94 3.20 2.36
C THR A 3 -18.70 2.27 3.55
N ALA A 4 -19.25 2.59 4.72
CA ALA A 4 -19.10 1.76 5.92
C ALA A 4 -19.74 0.37 5.76
N ARG A 5 -20.86 0.27 5.02
CA ARG A 5 -21.46 -1.03 4.67
C ARG A 5 -20.61 -1.79 3.66
N LEU A 6 -20.08 -1.08 2.66
CA LEU A 6 -19.21 -1.67 1.64
C LEU A 6 -17.92 -2.22 2.24
N THR A 7 -17.30 -1.52 3.21
CA THR A 7 -16.10 -2.02 3.92
C THR A 7 -16.34 -3.35 4.63
N ARG A 8 -17.57 -3.61 5.10
CA ARG A 8 -17.92 -4.90 5.71
C ARG A 8 -18.08 -6.03 4.70
N ALA A 9 -18.61 -5.71 3.51
CA ALA A 9 -18.85 -6.69 2.46
C ALA A 9 -17.63 -6.94 1.55
N CYS A 10 -16.76 -5.93 1.41
CA CYS A 10 -15.56 -5.95 0.60
C CYS A 10 -14.37 -5.51 1.47
N PRO A 11 -13.78 -6.44 2.24
CA PRO A 11 -12.61 -6.13 3.06
C PRO A 11 -11.44 -5.78 2.15
N ILE A 12 -10.84 -4.62 2.42
CA ILE A 12 -9.63 -4.16 1.75
C ILE A 12 -8.41 -4.94 2.22
N ASN A 13 -7.34 -4.93 1.42
CA ASN A 13 -6.08 -5.51 1.84
C ASN A 13 -5.57 -4.84 3.13
N PRO A 14 -5.17 -5.59 4.18
CA PRO A 14 -4.68 -5.01 5.44
C PRO A 14 -3.49 -4.06 5.30
N ARG A 15 -2.73 -4.14 4.19
CA ARG A 15 -1.59 -3.28 3.87
C ARG A 15 -1.95 -2.07 3.02
N GLN A 16 -3.19 -1.96 2.52
CA GLN A 16 -3.64 -0.76 1.82
C GLN A 16 -3.72 0.39 2.83
N ARG A 17 -2.99 1.47 2.58
CA ARG A 17 -3.04 2.70 3.39
C ARG A 17 -3.68 3.89 2.67
N GLY A 18 -3.85 3.81 1.35
CA GLY A 18 -4.56 4.81 0.56
C GLY A 18 -6.07 4.78 0.81
N PHE A 19 -6.68 5.95 0.93
CA PHE A 19 -8.13 6.17 1.03
C PHE A 19 -8.83 5.46 2.21
N ILE A 20 -8.09 5.18 3.29
CA ILE A 20 -8.62 4.52 4.49
C ILE A 20 -8.32 5.32 5.74
N ARG A 21 -9.07 5.03 6.81
CA ARG A 21 -8.84 5.62 8.13
C ARG A 21 -7.68 4.90 8.83
N ALA A 22 -6.46 5.26 8.47
CA ALA A 22 -5.22 4.73 9.05
C ALA A 22 -4.20 5.85 9.29
N SER A 23 -3.04 5.52 9.87
CA SER A 23 -1.90 6.41 10.15
C SER A 23 -1.18 6.96 8.90
N GLY A 24 -1.86 7.01 7.76
CA GLY A 24 -1.35 7.45 6.48
C GLY A 24 -0.23 6.55 5.93
N CYS A 25 0.62 7.12 5.06
CA CYS A 25 1.71 6.40 4.39
C CYS A 25 3.00 6.27 5.23
N SER A 26 3.02 6.85 6.43
CA SER A 26 4.19 6.87 7.31
C SER A 26 4.69 5.46 7.67
N GLU A 27 3.75 4.53 7.87
CA GLU A 27 4.03 3.13 8.17
C GLU A 27 4.69 2.41 6.98
N ASN A 28 4.19 2.62 5.77
CA ASN A 28 4.78 2.04 4.55
C ASN A 28 6.20 2.55 4.34
N LEU A 29 6.43 3.85 4.57
CA LEU A 29 7.76 4.44 4.47
C LEU A 29 8.71 3.85 5.51
N LYS A 30 8.24 3.69 6.75
CA LYS A 30 9.05 3.10 7.82
C LYS A 30 9.40 1.64 7.52
N LEU A 31 8.44 0.88 7.00
CA LEU A 31 8.65 -0.51 6.59
C LEU A 31 9.69 -0.61 5.47
N LEU A 32 9.57 0.22 4.42
CA LEU A 32 10.56 0.26 3.34
C LEU A 32 11.97 0.59 3.87
N GLN A 33 12.08 1.59 4.75
CA GLN A 33 13.37 1.94 5.38
C GLN A 33 13.98 0.77 6.17
N LEU A 34 13.16 0.04 6.92
CA LEU A 34 13.61 -1.12 7.70
C LEU A 34 14.08 -2.26 6.80
N VAL A 35 13.35 -2.57 5.72
CA VAL A 35 13.73 -3.60 4.75
C VAL A 35 15.05 -3.24 4.07
N VAL A 36 15.22 -1.99 3.64
CA VAL A 36 16.48 -1.50 3.05
C VAL A 36 17.64 -1.61 4.05
N LYS A 37 17.43 -1.16 5.31
CA LYS A 37 18.46 -1.25 6.35
C LYS A 37 18.87 -2.69 6.62
N HIS A 38 17.90 -3.61 6.68
CA HIS A 38 18.16 -5.03 6.93
C HIS A 38 18.91 -5.71 5.79
N ALA A 39 18.58 -5.39 4.53
CA ALA A 39 19.33 -5.89 3.38
C ALA A 39 20.79 -5.41 3.39
N LYS A 40 21.01 -4.12 3.68
CA LYS A 40 22.35 -3.53 3.82
C LYS A 40 23.17 -4.20 4.92
N ALA A 41 22.59 -4.38 6.11
CA ALA A 41 23.28 -5.00 7.24
C ALA A 41 23.68 -6.46 6.97
N GLY A 42 22.88 -7.18 6.16
CA GLY A 42 23.17 -8.56 5.78
C GLY A 42 24.01 -8.70 4.50
N HIS A 43 24.47 -7.61 3.88
CA HIS A 43 25.13 -7.63 2.57
C HIS A 43 24.35 -8.40 1.49
N ARG A 44 23.01 -8.28 1.49
CA ARG A 44 22.13 -8.97 0.54
C ARG A 44 21.59 -8.00 -0.51
N ASN A 45 21.38 -8.53 -1.72
CA ASN A 45 20.68 -7.80 -2.77
C ASN A 45 19.20 -7.60 -2.40
N LEU A 46 18.66 -6.43 -2.71
CA LEU A 46 17.25 -6.08 -2.53
C LEU A 46 16.74 -5.45 -3.82
N GLY A 47 15.74 -6.09 -4.44
CA GLY A 47 14.96 -5.50 -5.52
C GLY A 47 13.73 -4.78 -4.97
N VAL A 48 13.47 -3.56 -5.44
CA VAL A 48 12.25 -2.80 -5.14
C VAL A 48 11.62 -2.40 -6.46
N VAL A 49 10.32 -2.68 -6.62
CA VAL A 49 9.56 -2.31 -7.81
C VAL A 49 8.47 -1.33 -7.41
N PHE A 50 8.43 -0.19 -8.10
CA PHE A 50 7.34 0.78 -7.98
C PHE A 50 6.40 0.58 -9.16
N VAL A 51 5.11 0.41 -8.87
CA VAL A 51 4.06 0.20 -9.87
C VAL A 51 3.08 1.36 -9.75
N ASP A 52 2.70 1.92 -10.89
CA ASP A 52 1.69 2.96 -11.01
C ASP A 52 0.67 2.59 -12.09
N ILE A 53 -0.58 3.01 -11.91
CA ILE A 53 -1.69 2.73 -12.83
C ILE A 53 -2.14 4.04 -13.47
N ALA A 54 -1.83 4.20 -14.77
CA ALA A 54 -2.26 5.38 -15.51
C ALA A 54 -3.78 5.48 -15.57
N LYS A 55 -4.31 6.67 -15.27
CA LYS A 55 -5.76 6.96 -15.30
C LYS A 55 -6.58 5.95 -14.48
N ALA A 56 -6.12 5.61 -13.28
CA ALA A 56 -6.72 4.57 -12.43
C ALA A 56 -8.22 4.74 -12.16
N PHE A 57 -8.75 5.97 -12.22
CA PHE A 57 -10.19 6.23 -12.06
C PHE A 57 -10.96 6.22 -13.38
N ASP A 58 -10.34 6.60 -14.49
CA ASP A 58 -11.00 6.68 -15.80
C ASP A 58 -11.04 5.32 -16.53
N THR A 59 -10.21 4.37 -16.10
CA THR A 59 -10.03 3.06 -16.75
C THR A 59 -10.86 1.95 -16.11
N ILE A 60 -11.74 2.28 -15.18
CA ILE A 60 -12.62 1.32 -14.51
C ILE A 60 -13.82 1.00 -15.42
N CYS A 61 -14.05 -0.28 -15.73
CA CYS A 61 -15.24 -0.71 -16.48
C CYS A 61 -16.52 -0.51 -15.64
N HIS A 62 -17.59 -0.03 -16.30
CA HIS A 62 -18.92 0.18 -15.71
C HIS A 62 -19.75 -1.10 -15.64
#